data_AF-A0AAW0RHK3-F1
#
_entry.id   AF-A0AAW0RHK3-F1
#
_cell.length_a   1.000
_cell.length_b   1.000
_cell.length_c   1.000
_cell.angle_alpha   90.00
_cell.angle_beta   90.00
_cell.angle_gamma   90.00
#
_symmetry.space_group_name_H-M   'P 1'
#
loop_
_entity.id
_entity.type
_entity.pdbx_description
1 polymer ?
#
loop_
_entity_poly.entity_id
_entity_poly.type
_entity_poly.pdbx_seq_one_letter_code
_entity_poly.pdbx_strand_id
1 'polypeptide(L)'
;MFEIHGGCGFSKRLLHIFSQVAYCSTRMLQDGETPVVPVTAEFLYDQLVQMHQWSAEYESWNAAISRHQPIEWIPQTVQSYVVQEAKQMIEVTAEALRRNNHMVIGNTADLVKCISIMPASGTMFIANAPLLQVFSLGLLATVEEHVEVADAWFEQVIRTPVRSSVPPLYGALDRIQSWMDREFPLP
;
A
#
# COMPACT_ATOMS: atom_id res chain seq x y z
N MET A 1 -2.71 -19.74 3.57
CA MET A 1 -3.24 -18.39 3.88
C MET A 1 -2.80 -18.01 5.28
N PHE A 2 -2.27 -16.80 5.48
CA PHE A 2 -1.68 -16.33 6.74
C PHE A 2 -2.64 -15.40 7.47
N GLU A 3 -2.77 -15.59 8.78
CA GLU A 3 -3.71 -14.83 9.60
C GLU A 3 -3.16 -13.44 9.95
N ILE A 4 -3.95 -12.41 9.65
CA ILE A 4 -3.79 -11.03 10.08
C ILE A 4 -4.12 -10.96 11.56
N HIS A 5 -3.20 -10.42 12.34
CA HIS A 5 -3.40 -10.24 13.77
C HIS A 5 -3.60 -8.75 14.07
N GLY A 6 -4.75 -8.38 14.63
CA GLY A 6 -5.11 -7.00 14.93
C GLY A 6 -5.45 -6.17 13.69
N GLY A 7 -5.71 -4.87 13.89
CA GLY A 7 -6.21 -3.98 12.84
C GLY A 7 -5.17 -3.46 11.83
N CYS A 8 -3.92 -3.95 11.85
CA CYS A 8 -2.83 -3.43 10.99
C CYS A 8 -2.82 -4.00 9.57
N GLY A 9 -3.65 -4.99 9.27
CA GLY A 9 -3.74 -5.58 7.92
C GLY A 9 -2.56 -6.49 7.55
N PHE A 10 -1.68 -6.80 8.50
CA PHE A 10 -0.52 -7.65 8.27
C PHE A 10 -0.57 -8.93 9.11
N SER A 11 -0.26 -10.05 8.46
CA SER A 11 0.11 -11.27 9.15
C SER A 11 1.52 -11.16 9.72
N LYS A 12 1.79 -11.90 10.81
CA LYS A 12 3.14 -12.00 11.38
C LYS A 12 4.18 -12.45 10.35
N ARG A 13 3.78 -13.30 9.40
CA ARG A 13 4.65 -13.78 8.32
C ARG A 13 5.02 -12.66 7.37
N LEU A 14 4.08 -11.81 6.96
CA LEU A 14 4.34 -10.69 6.08
C LEU A 14 5.32 -9.69 6.73
N LEU A 15 5.11 -9.35 8.00
CA LEU A 15 6.02 -8.49 8.75
C LEU A 15 7.43 -9.09 8.84
N HIS A 16 7.53 -10.40 9.06
CA HIS A 16 8.83 -11.08 9.08
C HIS A 16 9.53 -11.00 7.72
N ILE A 17 8.80 -11.21 6.62
CA ILE A 17 9.36 -11.08 5.27
C ILE A 17 9.85 -9.65 5.01
N PHE A 18 9.13 -8.62 5.44
CA PHE A 18 9.61 -7.24 5.31
C PHE A 18 10.93 -6.99 6.04
N SER A 19 11.11 -7.55 7.24
CA SER A 19 12.39 -7.49 7.94
C SER A 19 13.50 -8.22 7.18
N GLN A 20 13.19 -9.36 6.54
CA GLN A 20 14.15 -10.10 5.71
C GLN A 20 14.52 -9.33 4.45
N VAL A 21 13.55 -8.68 3.79
CA VAL A 21 13.80 -7.82 2.63
C VAL A 21 14.71 -6.65 3.03
N ALA A 22 14.40 -5.95 4.12
CA ALA A 22 15.24 -4.86 4.61
C ALA A 22 16.67 -5.31 4.92
N TYR A 23 16.82 -6.50 5.52
CA TYR A 23 18.12 -7.13 5.75
C TYR A 23 18.85 -7.42 4.43
N CYS A 24 18.20 -8.06 3.47
CA CYS A 24 18.75 -8.34 2.15
C CYS A 24 19.22 -7.05 1.45
N SER A 25 18.39 -6.00 1.43
CA SER A 25 18.76 -4.70 0.84
C SER A 25 19.99 -4.10 1.51
N THR A 26 20.06 -4.15 2.84
CA THR A 26 21.22 -3.65 3.59
C THR A 26 22.48 -4.47 3.28
N ARG A 27 22.36 -5.80 3.18
CA ARG A 27 23.49 -6.67 2.86
C ARG A 27 23.99 -6.48 1.43
N MET A 28 23.11 -6.26 0.45
CA MET A 28 23.51 -5.93 -0.92
C MET A 28 24.30 -4.63 -1.00
N LEU A 29 23.95 -3.63 -0.17
CA LEU A 29 24.72 -2.38 -0.08
C LEU A 29 26.09 -2.57 0.58
N GLN A 30 26.18 -3.44 1.58
CA GLN A 30 27.43 -3.69 2.31
C GLN A 30 28.39 -4.62 1.57
N ASP A 31 27.85 -5.60 0.85
CA ASP A 31 28.58 -6.73 0.28
C ASP A 31 27.81 -7.26 -0.95
N GLY A 32 27.93 -6.56 -2.06
CA GLY A 32 27.17 -6.82 -3.30
C GLY A 32 27.58 -8.09 -4.04
N GLU A 33 28.70 -8.72 -3.69
CA GLU A 33 29.19 -9.93 -4.36
C GLU A 33 28.69 -11.23 -3.71
N THR A 34 27.96 -11.15 -2.60
CA THR A 34 27.43 -12.34 -1.94
C THR A 34 26.37 -13.05 -2.80
N PRO A 35 26.56 -14.33 -3.16
CA PRO A 35 25.56 -15.07 -3.96
C PRO A 35 24.32 -15.44 -3.14
N VAL A 36 24.37 -15.37 -1.82
CA VAL A 36 23.29 -15.81 -0.92
C VAL A 36 22.11 -14.84 -0.93
N VAL A 37 22.39 -13.54 -1.02
CA VAL A 37 21.34 -12.51 -0.92
C VAL A 37 20.41 -12.48 -2.13
N PRO A 38 20.90 -12.55 -3.39
CA PRO A 38 20.02 -12.66 -4.56
C PRO A 38 19.09 -13.89 -4.49
N VAL A 39 19.63 -15.06 -4.15
CA VAL A 39 18.82 -16.30 -4.02
C VAL A 39 17.77 -16.17 -2.92
N THR A 40 18.15 -15.55 -1.79
CA THR A 40 17.19 -15.28 -0.70
C THR A 40 16.11 -14.31 -1.16
N ALA A 41 16.47 -13.26 -1.91
CA ALA A 41 15.53 -12.28 -2.43
C ALA A 41 14.51 -12.90 -3.39
N GLU A 42 14.93 -13.80 -4.28
CA GLU A 42 14.04 -14.57 -5.16
C GLU A 42 13.05 -15.43 -4.34
N PHE A 43 13.55 -16.15 -3.33
CA PHE A 43 12.69 -16.97 -2.46
C PHE A 43 11.68 -16.12 -1.65
N LEU A 44 12.08 -14.93 -1.21
CA LEU A 44 11.18 -13.99 -0.54
C LEU A 44 10.14 -13.44 -1.52
N TYR A 45 10.54 -13.15 -2.76
CA TYR A 45 9.65 -12.69 -3.82
C TYR A 45 8.56 -13.72 -4.13
N ASP A 46 8.94 -14.98 -4.37
CA ASP A 46 7.98 -16.05 -4.66
C ASP A 46 6.96 -16.24 -3.53
N GLN A 47 7.43 -16.17 -2.29
CA GLN A 47 6.55 -16.23 -1.13
C GLN A 47 5.58 -15.05 -1.06
N LEU A 48 6.02 -13.83 -1.38
CA LEU A 48 5.16 -12.65 -1.40
C LEU A 48 4.11 -12.73 -2.51
N VAL A 49 4.49 -13.22 -3.70
CA VAL A 49 3.58 -13.38 -4.84
C VAL A 49 2.47 -14.37 -4.51
N GLN A 50 2.80 -15.47 -3.83
CA GLN A 50 1.84 -16.51 -3.44
C GLN A 50 1.16 -16.24 -2.09
N MET A 51 1.48 -15.13 -1.43
CA MET A 51 0.97 -14.84 -0.10
C MET A 51 -0.50 -14.44 -0.14
N HIS A 52 -1.32 -15.21 0.57
CA HIS A 52 -2.72 -14.89 0.81
C HIS A 52 -2.93 -14.63 2.30
N GLN A 53 -3.70 -13.60 2.64
CA GLN A 53 -3.98 -13.22 4.03
C GLN A 53 -5.47 -13.29 4.35
N TRP A 54 -5.81 -13.56 5.61
CA TRP A 54 -7.19 -13.58 6.12
C TRP A 54 -7.24 -13.07 7.55
N SER A 55 -8.43 -12.71 8.06
CA SER A 55 -8.60 -12.23 9.43
C SER A 55 -9.66 -13.05 10.17
N ALA A 56 -9.26 -13.70 11.26
CA ALA A 56 -10.18 -14.47 12.11
C ALA A 56 -11.19 -13.59 12.87
N GLU A 57 -10.95 -12.28 12.97
CA GLU A 57 -11.85 -11.32 13.61
C GLU A 57 -13.19 -11.19 12.87
N TYR A 58 -13.21 -11.46 11.56
CA TYR A 58 -14.38 -11.18 10.71
C TYR A 58 -14.89 -12.40 9.92
N GLU A 59 -14.16 -13.52 9.91
CA GLU A 59 -14.58 -14.72 9.19
C GLU A 59 -13.99 -16.02 9.75
N SER A 60 -14.68 -17.13 9.49
CA SER A 60 -14.14 -18.47 9.74
C SER A 60 -13.22 -18.90 8.60
N TRP A 61 -12.27 -19.78 8.91
CA TRP A 61 -11.30 -20.30 7.92
C TRP A 61 -11.97 -20.92 6.68
N ASN A 62 -13.09 -21.62 6.85
CA ASN A 62 -13.84 -22.21 5.73
C ASN A 62 -14.44 -21.14 4.80
N ALA A 63 -14.91 -20.03 5.35
CA ALA A 63 -15.41 -18.90 4.58
C ALA A 63 -14.28 -18.13 3.89
N ALA A 64 -13.10 -18.06 4.51
CA ALA A 64 -11.93 -17.37 3.97
C ALA A 64 -11.38 -18.02 2.69
N ILE A 65 -11.59 -19.33 2.50
CA ILE A 65 -11.07 -20.07 1.34
C ILE A 65 -11.99 -19.95 0.12
N SER A 66 -13.30 -19.87 0.32
CA SER A 66 -14.28 -19.82 -0.75
C SER A 66 -14.65 -18.40 -1.18
N ARG A 67 -14.11 -17.37 -0.52
CA ARG A 67 -14.44 -15.96 -0.82
C ARG A 67 -13.71 -15.44 -2.05
N HIS A 68 -14.35 -14.46 -2.70
CA HIS A 68 -13.70 -13.60 -3.68
C HIS A 68 -12.58 -12.80 -3.00
N GLN A 69 -11.42 -12.79 -3.64
CA GLN A 69 -10.24 -12.10 -3.12
C GLN A 69 -10.35 -10.58 -3.38
N PRO A 70 -9.70 -9.72 -2.57
CA PRO A 70 -9.70 -8.28 -2.79
C PRO A 70 -9.25 -7.89 -4.20
N ILE A 71 -8.35 -8.66 -4.80
CA ILE A 71 -7.89 -8.46 -6.17
C ILE A 71 -9.02 -8.56 -7.22
N GLU A 72 -10.05 -9.36 -6.95
CA GLU A 72 -11.13 -9.63 -7.91
C GLU A 72 -12.24 -8.58 -7.82
N TRP A 73 -12.60 -8.14 -6.60
CA TRP A 73 -13.77 -7.30 -6.39
C TRP A 73 -13.46 -5.80 -6.40
N ILE A 74 -12.28 -5.36 -5.94
CA ILE A 74 -11.93 -3.93 -5.89
C ILE A 74 -12.07 -3.26 -7.26
N PRO A 75 -11.57 -3.85 -8.37
CA PRO A 75 -11.71 -3.25 -9.71
C PRO A 75 -13.17 -3.14 -10.19
N GLN A 76 -14.07 -3.98 -9.68
CA GLN A 76 -15.47 -4.03 -10.10
C GLN A 76 -16.36 -3.02 -9.37
N THR A 77 -15.83 -2.33 -8.37
CA THR A 77 -16.60 -1.34 -7.60
C THR A 77 -16.92 -0.10 -8.42
N VAL A 78 -18.12 0.44 -8.25
CA VAL A 78 -18.51 1.73 -8.84
C VAL A 78 -17.69 2.88 -8.26
N GLN A 79 -17.59 4.00 -8.97
CA GLN A 79 -16.76 5.14 -8.57
C GLN A 79 -17.20 5.80 -7.25
N SER A 80 -18.48 5.70 -6.89
CA SER A 80 -19.03 6.25 -5.64
C SER A 80 -18.96 5.29 -4.46
N TYR A 81 -18.37 4.10 -4.62
CA TYR A 81 -18.29 3.12 -3.55
C TYR A 81 -17.25 3.54 -2.51
N VAL A 82 -17.65 3.59 -1.24
CA VAL A 82 -16.76 3.84 -0.12
C VAL A 82 -16.95 2.73 0.90
N VAL A 83 -15.85 2.13 1.35
CA VAL A 83 -15.83 1.07 2.34
C VAL A 83 -16.47 1.54 3.64
N GLN A 84 -17.45 0.76 4.12
CA GLN A 84 -18.17 1.02 5.39
C GLN A 84 -17.87 -0.02 6.48
N GLU A 85 -17.21 -1.12 6.13
CA GLU A 85 -16.95 -2.23 7.04
C GLU A 85 -15.46 -2.36 7.40
N ALA A 86 -15.16 -2.65 8.67
CA ALA A 86 -13.79 -2.84 9.16
C ALA A 86 -13.07 -3.99 8.47
N LYS A 87 -13.80 -5.07 8.15
CA LYS A 87 -13.29 -6.19 7.37
C LYS A 87 -12.78 -5.73 6.00
N GLN A 88 -13.63 -5.05 5.24
CA GLN A 88 -13.29 -4.54 3.92
C GLN A 88 -12.14 -3.53 3.99
N MET A 89 -12.10 -2.68 5.03
CA MET A 89 -11.01 -1.71 5.19
C MET A 89 -9.66 -2.39 5.32
N ILE A 90 -9.58 -3.47 6.12
CA ILE A 90 -8.37 -4.27 6.28
C ILE A 90 -7.96 -4.94 4.96
N GLU A 91 -8.92 -5.48 4.23
CA GLU A 91 -8.70 -6.13 2.94
C GLU A 91 -8.15 -5.16 1.88
N VAL A 92 -8.79 -4.01 1.72
CA VAL A 92 -8.35 -2.99 0.76
C VAL A 92 -6.99 -2.43 1.15
N THR A 93 -6.73 -2.25 2.46
CA THR A 93 -5.41 -1.79 2.95
C THR A 93 -4.32 -2.79 2.59
N ALA A 94 -4.55 -4.08 2.86
CA ALA A 94 -3.60 -5.15 2.54
C ALA A 94 -3.34 -5.24 1.03
N GLU A 95 -4.38 -5.08 0.20
CA GLU A 95 -4.22 -5.13 -1.26
C GLU A 95 -3.47 -3.91 -1.80
N ALA A 96 -3.73 -2.71 -1.28
CA ALA A 96 -2.97 -1.50 -1.63
C ALA A 96 -1.46 -1.66 -1.36
N LEU A 97 -1.09 -2.40 -0.30
CA LEU A 97 0.30 -2.69 0.04
C LEU A 97 0.92 -3.74 -0.88
N ARG A 98 0.15 -4.76 -1.28
CA ARG A 98 0.63 -5.84 -2.16
C ARG A 98 0.94 -5.32 -3.56
N ARG A 99 0.14 -4.38 -4.07
CA ARG A 99 0.29 -3.84 -5.43
C ARG A 99 1.45 -2.87 -5.62
N ASN A 100 2.17 -2.54 -4.55
CA ASN A 100 3.43 -1.80 -4.62
C ASN A 100 4.63 -2.64 -5.09
N ASN A 101 4.45 -3.91 -5.48
CA ASN A 101 5.56 -4.79 -5.87
C ASN A 101 5.65 -5.06 -7.40
N HIS A 102 6.85 -4.82 -7.93
CA HIS A 102 7.48 -5.19 -9.21
C HIS A 102 7.14 -4.50 -10.54
N MET A 103 6.12 -3.66 -10.64
CA MET A 103 5.96 -2.74 -11.79
C MET A 103 5.23 -1.48 -11.34
N VAL A 104 5.92 -0.64 -10.56
CA VAL A 104 5.38 0.54 -9.88
C VAL A 104 4.52 1.44 -10.79
N ILE A 105 4.84 1.52 -12.08
CA ILE A 105 4.08 2.32 -13.06
C ILE A 105 2.82 1.58 -13.55
N GLY A 106 2.92 0.27 -13.79
CA GLY A 106 1.82 -0.55 -14.35
C GLY A 106 0.64 -0.77 -13.41
N ASN A 107 0.87 -0.70 -12.10
CA ASN A 107 -0.15 -0.97 -11.07
C ASN A 107 -0.67 0.31 -10.37
N THR A 108 -0.28 1.51 -10.84
CA THR A 108 -0.74 2.77 -10.23
C THR A 108 -2.25 2.94 -10.28
N ALA A 109 -2.90 2.54 -11.38
CA ALA A 109 -4.36 2.61 -11.53
C ALA A 109 -5.09 1.75 -10.48
N ASP A 110 -4.52 0.60 -10.13
CA ASP A 110 -5.09 -0.28 -9.11
C ASP A 110 -4.89 0.26 -7.69
N LEU A 111 -3.74 0.88 -7.43
CA LEU A 111 -3.47 1.58 -6.18
C LEU A 111 -4.41 2.77 -6.01
N VAL A 112 -4.63 3.54 -7.07
CA VAL A 112 -5.64 4.60 -7.14
C VAL A 112 -7.01 4.05 -6.80
N LYS A 113 -7.39 2.91 -7.39
CA LYS A 113 -8.67 2.27 -7.10
C LYS A 113 -8.79 1.90 -5.62
N CYS A 114 -7.76 1.30 -5.03
CA CYS A 114 -7.76 0.96 -3.60
C CYS A 114 -7.91 2.22 -2.72
N ILE A 115 -7.15 3.29 -3.00
CA ILE A 115 -7.21 4.53 -2.22
C ILE A 115 -8.57 5.21 -2.36
N SER A 116 -9.14 5.23 -3.57
CA SER A 116 -10.42 5.91 -3.87
C SER A 116 -11.62 5.36 -3.09
N ILE A 117 -11.59 4.06 -2.73
CA ILE A 117 -12.68 3.43 -1.98
C ILE A 117 -12.44 3.44 -0.47
N MET A 118 -11.26 3.86 0.00
CA MET A 118 -10.97 3.97 1.43
C MET A 118 -11.51 5.29 1.98
N PRO A 119 -12.23 5.27 3.12
CA PRO A 119 -12.65 6.49 3.78
C PRO A 119 -11.44 7.26 4.32
N ALA A 120 -11.39 8.57 4.11
CA ALA A 120 -10.37 9.47 4.65
C ALA A 120 -10.76 10.12 6.00
N SER A 121 -11.95 9.80 6.52
CA SER A 121 -12.45 10.31 7.81
C SER A 121 -13.48 9.34 8.44
N GLY A 122 -13.91 9.64 9.67
CA GLY A 122 -14.93 8.86 10.38
C GLY A 122 -14.38 7.63 11.11
N THR A 123 -15.29 6.79 11.61
CA THR A 123 -14.96 5.60 12.42
C THR A 123 -14.20 4.53 11.66
N MET A 124 -14.30 4.54 10.34
CA MET A 124 -13.59 3.63 9.46
C MET A 124 -12.19 4.10 9.08
N PHE A 125 -11.85 5.35 9.38
CA PHE A 125 -10.50 5.87 9.22
C PHE A 125 -9.62 5.36 10.37
N ILE A 126 -9.10 4.14 10.19
CA ILE A 126 -8.29 3.46 11.20
C ILE A 126 -6.87 4.04 11.29
N ALA A 127 -6.19 3.78 12.41
CA ALA A 127 -4.78 4.14 12.65
C ALA A 127 -3.79 3.58 11.59
N ASN A 128 -4.25 2.70 10.71
CA ASN A 128 -3.47 2.10 9.62
C ASN A 128 -3.89 2.58 8.23
N ALA A 129 -4.60 3.72 8.14
CA ALA A 129 -4.88 4.40 6.87
C ALA A 129 -3.60 4.49 6.00
N PRO A 130 -3.71 4.37 4.68
CA PRO A 130 -2.62 3.99 3.77
C PRO A 130 -1.65 5.15 3.47
N LEU A 131 -1.16 5.84 4.51
CA LEU A 131 -0.35 7.05 4.39
C LEU A 131 0.88 6.85 3.51
N LEU A 132 1.59 5.73 3.69
CA LEU A 132 2.76 5.41 2.87
C LEU A 132 2.35 5.20 1.40
N GLN A 133 1.26 4.47 1.17
CA GLN A 133 0.81 4.10 -0.16
C GLN A 133 0.25 5.31 -0.92
N VAL A 134 -0.45 6.21 -0.24
CA VAL A 134 -0.92 7.48 -0.81
C VAL A 134 0.27 8.38 -1.14
N PHE A 135 1.27 8.47 -0.26
CA PHE A 135 2.50 9.20 -0.53
C PHE A 135 3.26 8.62 -1.73
N SER A 136 3.41 7.28 -1.79
CA SER A 136 4.03 6.60 -2.93
C SER A 136 3.26 6.83 -4.22
N LEU A 137 1.92 6.81 -4.19
CA LEU A 137 1.10 7.13 -5.35
C LEU A 137 1.41 8.54 -5.87
N GLY A 138 1.37 9.55 -5.00
CA GLY A 138 1.64 10.93 -5.41
C GLY A 138 3.05 11.14 -5.96
N LEU A 139 4.03 10.38 -5.46
CA LEU A 139 5.42 10.45 -5.92
C LEU A 139 5.63 9.78 -7.29
N LEU A 140 4.89 8.72 -7.57
CA LEU A 140 5.14 7.82 -8.71
C LEU A 140 4.12 7.95 -9.83
N ALA A 141 3.02 8.66 -9.59
CA ALA A 141 1.99 8.93 -10.58
C ALA A 141 2.55 9.75 -11.75
N THR A 142 2.42 9.19 -12.95
CA THR A 142 2.74 9.87 -14.21
C THR A 142 1.50 10.40 -14.94
N VAL A 143 0.32 10.18 -14.35
CA VAL A 143 -0.99 10.61 -14.86
C VAL A 143 -1.60 11.58 -13.86
N GLU A 144 -2.08 12.73 -14.34
CA GLU A 144 -2.63 13.81 -13.51
C GLU A 144 -3.78 13.31 -12.61
N GLU A 145 -4.71 12.52 -13.16
CA GLU A 145 -5.83 11.93 -12.41
C GLU A 145 -5.36 11.07 -11.21
N HIS A 146 -4.20 10.43 -11.31
CA HIS A 146 -3.65 9.62 -10.21
C HIS A 146 -3.05 10.50 -9.11
N VAL A 147 -2.46 11.65 -9.47
CA VAL A 147 -1.97 12.66 -8.53
C VAL A 147 -3.15 13.26 -7.75
N GLU A 148 -4.22 13.63 -8.45
CA GLU A 148 -5.42 14.20 -7.84
C GLU A 148 -6.04 13.30 -6.77
N VAL A 149 -5.99 11.98 -6.94
CA VAL A 149 -6.49 11.02 -5.94
C VAL A 149 -5.64 11.05 -4.66
N ALA A 150 -4.32 11.21 -4.79
CA ALA A 150 -3.45 11.35 -3.63
C ALA A 150 -3.68 12.69 -2.91
N ASP A 151 -3.78 13.78 -3.66
CA ASP A 151 -4.00 15.12 -3.12
C ASP A 151 -5.36 15.23 -2.42
N ALA A 152 -6.41 14.72 -3.04
CA ALA A 152 -7.74 14.69 -2.46
C ALA A 152 -7.76 13.94 -1.12
N TRP A 153 -7.03 12.83 -1.02
CA TRP A 153 -6.89 12.10 0.23
C TRP A 153 -6.15 12.93 1.29
N PHE A 154 -5.02 13.55 0.95
CA PHE A 154 -4.25 14.39 1.88
C PHE A 154 -5.10 15.57 2.39
N GLU A 155 -5.78 16.28 1.49
CA GLU A 155 -6.69 17.39 1.83
C GLU A 155 -7.80 16.97 2.79
N GLN A 156 -8.45 15.82 2.53
CA GLN A 156 -9.50 15.30 3.40
C GLN A 156 -8.98 14.93 4.79
N VAL A 157 -7.79 14.32 4.86
CA VAL A 157 -7.18 13.94 6.15
C VAL A 157 -6.68 15.17 6.90
N ILE A 158 -6.14 16.20 6.25
CA ILE A 158 -5.69 17.43 6.92
C ILE A 158 -6.86 18.15 7.60
N ARG A 159 -8.05 18.14 6.98
CA ARG A 159 -9.28 18.71 7.55
C ARG A 159 -9.79 17.94 8.76
N THR A 160 -9.32 16.70 8.96
CA THR A 160 -9.70 15.83 10.07
C THR A 160 -8.48 15.71 11.00
N PRO A 161 -8.41 16.40 12.16
CA PRO A 161 -7.17 16.56 12.94
C PRO A 161 -6.79 15.31 13.76
N VAL A 162 -6.66 14.16 13.11
CA VAL A 162 -6.35 12.87 13.72
C VAL A 162 -4.87 12.49 13.62
N ARG A 163 -4.06 13.16 12.77
CA ARG A 163 -2.64 12.80 12.57
C ARG A 163 -1.73 14.00 12.29
N SER A 164 -0.84 14.29 13.23
CA SER A 164 0.15 15.38 13.13
C SER A 164 1.22 15.17 12.04
N SER A 165 1.45 13.92 11.60
CA SER A 165 2.45 13.59 10.58
C SER A 165 1.98 13.83 9.14
N VAL A 166 0.69 14.05 8.90
CA VAL A 166 0.12 14.16 7.55
C VAL A 166 0.47 15.50 6.89
N PRO A 167 0.27 16.68 7.53
CA PRO A 167 0.65 17.96 6.92
C PRO A 167 2.12 18.07 6.47
N PRO A 168 3.13 17.67 7.27
CA PRO A 168 4.53 17.77 6.82
C PRO A 168 4.85 16.81 5.68
N LEU A 169 4.21 15.64 5.60
CA LEU A 169 4.38 14.72 4.48
C LEU A 169 3.78 15.27 3.19
N TYR A 170 2.57 15.85 3.26
CA TYR A 170 1.95 16.46 2.09
C TYR A 170 2.77 17.64 1.56
N GLY A 171 3.28 18.50 2.46
CA GLY A 171 4.18 19.58 2.06
C GLY A 171 5.52 19.09 1.48
N ALA A 172 5.99 17.90 1.86
CA ALA A 172 7.17 17.29 1.23
C ALA A 172 6.84 16.76 -0.18
N LEU A 173 5.66 16.17 -0.36
CA LEU A 173 5.19 15.68 -1.66
C LEU A 173 5.05 16.82 -2.68
N ASP A 174 4.33 17.89 -2.31
CA ASP A 174 4.15 19.10 -3.13
C ASP A 174 5.50 19.68 -3.58
N ARG A 175 6.46 19.77 -2.64
CA ARG A 175 7.82 20.18 -2.96
C ARG A 175 8.48 19.26 -3.97
N ILE A 176 8.42 17.95 -3.80
CA ILE A 176 9.05 17.01 -4.74
C ILE A 176 8.42 17.14 -6.13
N GLN A 177 7.09 17.17 -6.22
CA GLN A 177 6.36 17.30 -7.49
C GLN A 177 6.73 18.58 -8.24
N SER A 178 6.89 19.71 -7.54
CA SER A 178 7.29 20.99 -8.15
C SER A 178 8.69 20.98 -8.83
N TRP A 179 9.49 19.94 -8.58
CA TRP A 179 10.81 19.74 -9.18
C TRP A 179 10.79 18.68 -10.29
N MET A 180 9.80 17.79 -10.35
CA MET A 180 9.76 16.70 -11.32
C MET A 180 9.59 17.18 -12.76
N ASP A 181 8.89 18.30 -12.96
CA ASP A 181 8.70 18.91 -14.29
C ASP A 181 9.85 19.84 -14.71
N ARG A 182 10.91 19.96 -13.89
CA ARG A 182 12.06 20.82 -14.20
C ARG A 182 13.16 20.00 -14.86
N GLU A 183 13.43 20.28 -16.12
CA GLU A 183 14.63 19.80 -16.79
C GLU A 183 15.86 20.53 -16.22
N PHE A 184 16.78 19.78 -15.62
CA PHE A 184 18.08 20.31 -15.22
C PHE A 184 19.08 20.06 -16.35
N PRO A 185 19.85 21.08 -16.79
CA PRO A 185 20.91 20.85 -17.75
C PRO A 185 21.93 19.87 -17.16
N LEU A 186 22.18 18.77 -17.86
CA LEU A 186 23.24 17.83 -17.49
C LEU A 186 24.60 18.52 -17.67
N PRO A 187 25.55 18.30 -16.74
CA PRO A 187 26.89 18.87 -16.81
C PRO A 187 27.72 18.34 -17.99
#